data_AF-A0A813K7W5-F1
#
_entry.id   AF-A0A813K7W5-F1
#
_cell.length_a   1.000
_cell.length_b   1.000
_cell.length_c   1.000
_cell.angle_alpha   90.00
_cell.angle_beta   90.00
_cell.angle_gamma   90.00
#
_symmetry.space_group_name_H-M   'P 1'
#
loop_
_entity.id
_entity.type
_entity.pdbx_description
1 polymer ?
#
loop_
_entity_poly.entity_id
_entity_poly.type
_entity_poly.pdbx_seq_one_letter_code
_entity_poly.pdbx_strand_id
1 'polypeptide(L)'
;MAYLSFNETFNSNLKFTSDNAEENEDMLKKDLPLRYTWSIWEQIMQSNEKAAAYSDATHKVAAFSTVQAFWKLWNHMPQPSELLEQKRMVREQPDGLHVIDAIMIFRENIRPEWEDKMNANGGHFQFQLKPNLGGGQVDEYWNNLVLGMIGATIEPANMITGMRLVDKLSGPRAANVIRLEIWFTNYDDAAAVQALKKSVEKCMATRLDGTVGTAPKCETKPHSQPAGAKAH
;
A
#
# COMPACT_ATOMS: atom_id res chain seq x y z
N MET A 1 0.49 -10.17 -21.56
CA MET A 1 -0.63 -10.17 -20.59
C MET A 1 -0.83 -8.73 -20.16
N ALA A 2 -2.06 -8.24 -20.16
CA ALA A 2 -2.34 -6.90 -19.63
C ALA A 2 -2.31 -6.98 -18.10
N TYR A 3 -1.66 -6.00 -17.46
CA TYR A 3 -1.60 -5.90 -16.01
C TYR A 3 -2.37 -4.65 -15.55
N LEU A 4 -2.92 -4.64 -14.35
CA LEU A 4 -3.34 -3.37 -13.73
C LEU A 4 -2.11 -2.57 -13.28
N SER A 5 -1.49 -1.85 -14.21
CA SER A 5 -0.37 -0.94 -13.92
C SER A 5 -0.64 0.44 -14.49
N PHE A 6 -0.40 1.46 -13.66
CA PHE A 6 -0.40 2.87 -14.07
C PHE A 6 0.99 3.34 -14.53
N ASN A 7 1.98 2.44 -14.59
CA ASN A 7 3.26 2.73 -15.22
C ASN A 7 3.07 2.56 -16.74
N GLU A 8 3.19 3.67 -17.47
CA GLU A 8 2.94 3.73 -18.91
C GLU A 8 3.86 2.80 -19.73
N THR A 9 4.99 2.37 -19.17
CA THR A 9 5.92 1.44 -19.83
C THR A 9 5.36 0.01 -19.98
N PHE A 10 4.43 -0.41 -19.11
CA PHE A 10 3.90 -1.78 -19.13
C PHE A 10 2.63 -1.94 -19.96
N ASN A 11 1.79 -0.91 -20.08
CA ASN A 11 0.46 -1.03 -20.65
C ASN A 11 0.06 0.18 -21.53
N SER A 12 0.89 0.53 -22.50
CA SER A 12 0.63 1.66 -23.41
C SER A 12 -0.67 1.56 -24.24
N ASN A 13 -1.28 0.37 -24.33
CA ASN A 13 -2.45 0.10 -25.19
C ASN A 13 -3.72 -0.30 -24.42
N LEU A 14 -3.72 -0.24 -23.08
CA LEU A 14 -4.95 -0.48 -22.30
C LEU A 14 -5.91 0.70 -22.51
N LYS A 15 -6.84 0.54 -23.45
CA LYS A 15 -7.96 1.47 -23.63
C LYS A 15 -9.08 1.04 -22.70
N PHE A 16 -9.28 1.79 -21.62
CA PHE A 16 -10.53 1.71 -20.88
C PHE A 16 -11.64 2.23 -21.80
N THR A 17 -12.51 1.35 -22.26
CA THR A 17 -13.67 1.74 -23.06
C THR A 17 -14.68 2.39 -22.12
N SER A 18 -15.01 3.65 -22.36
CA SER A 18 -16.18 4.25 -21.74
C SER A 18 -17.36 4.00 -22.65
N ASP A 19 -18.16 2.98 -22.34
CA ASP A 19 -19.38 2.71 -23.11
C ASP A 19 -20.48 3.78 -22.85
N ASN A 20 -20.29 4.67 -21.85
CA ASN A 20 -21.19 5.77 -21.51
C ASN A 20 -20.43 7.07 -21.15
N ALA A 21 -20.12 7.91 -22.14
CA ALA A 21 -19.44 9.18 -21.91
C ALA A 21 -20.28 10.19 -21.09
N GLU A 22 -21.60 10.23 -21.31
CA GLU A 22 -22.51 11.17 -20.64
C GLU A 22 -22.65 10.90 -19.13
N GLU A 23 -22.84 9.62 -18.73
CA GLU A 23 -22.89 9.24 -17.31
C GLU A 23 -21.56 9.54 -16.61
N ASN A 24 -20.44 9.34 -17.29
CA ASN A 24 -19.12 9.66 -16.75
C ASN A 24 -18.95 11.17 -16.52
N GLU A 25 -19.42 12.03 -17.44
CA GLU A 25 -19.40 13.48 -17.24
C GLU A 25 -20.21 13.90 -16.01
N ASP A 26 -21.38 13.29 -15.79
CA ASP A 26 -22.20 13.57 -14.61
C ASP A 26 -21.59 13.04 -13.31
N MET A 27 -20.93 11.88 -13.35
CA MET A 27 -20.16 11.36 -12.22
C MET A 27 -18.93 12.23 -11.90
N LEU A 28 -18.31 12.85 -12.91
CA LEU A 28 -17.20 13.78 -12.71
C LEU A 28 -17.64 15.11 -12.08
N LYS A 29 -18.93 15.48 -12.20
CA LYS A 29 -19.50 16.68 -11.57
C LYS A 29 -19.75 16.55 -10.06
N LYS A 30 -19.70 15.33 -9.50
CA LYS A 30 -20.00 15.07 -8.08
C LYS A 30 -18.91 14.26 -7.43
N ASP A 31 -18.34 14.76 -6.34
CA ASP A 31 -17.41 13.99 -5.53
C ASP A 31 -18.07 12.73 -4.97
N LEU A 32 -17.54 11.56 -5.34
CA LEU A 32 -18.01 10.26 -4.90
C LEU A 32 -17.34 9.93 -3.57
N PRO A 33 -18.09 9.84 -2.46
CA PRO A 33 -17.50 9.63 -1.14
C PRO A 33 -16.95 8.20 -1.01
N LEU A 34 -15.79 8.07 -0.39
CA LEU A 34 -15.26 6.80 0.08
C LEU A 34 -15.86 6.45 1.45
N ARG A 35 -15.91 5.16 1.77
CA ARG A 35 -16.40 4.68 3.07
C ARG A 35 -15.60 5.22 4.27
N TYR A 36 -14.30 5.42 4.07
CA TYR A 36 -13.39 5.97 5.07
C TYR A 36 -12.59 7.12 4.45
N THR A 37 -12.18 8.07 5.29
CA THR A 37 -11.12 9.02 4.92
C THR A 37 -9.77 8.35 5.11
N TRP A 38 -8.85 8.58 4.19
CA TRP A 38 -7.52 8.00 4.17
C TRP A 38 -6.45 9.08 4.14
N SER A 39 -5.28 8.76 4.67
CA SER A 39 -4.07 9.56 4.69
C SER A 39 -2.94 8.83 3.98
N ILE A 40 -2.23 9.54 3.10
CA ILE A 40 -0.96 9.08 2.53
C ILE A 40 0.16 9.53 3.45
N TRP A 41 1.07 8.62 3.75
CA TRP A 41 2.27 8.85 4.56
C TRP A 41 3.51 8.41 3.81
N GLU A 42 4.62 9.06 4.11
CA GLU A 42 5.95 8.70 3.61
C GLU A 42 6.92 8.52 4.76
N GLN A 43 7.78 7.51 4.62
CA GLN A 43 8.93 7.34 5.49
C GLN A 43 10.22 7.66 4.74
N ILE A 44 10.93 8.69 5.19
CA ILE A 44 12.22 9.11 4.65
C ILE A 44 13.33 8.20 5.18
N MET A 45 14.23 7.78 4.30
CA MET A 45 15.44 7.04 4.65
C MET A 45 16.39 7.95 5.42
N GLN A 46 16.67 7.60 6.68
CA GLN A 46 17.63 8.35 7.49
C GLN A 46 19.07 8.00 7.07
N SER A 47 19.91 9.02 6.83
CA SER A 47 21.34 8.83 6.68
C SER A 47 22.03 8.76 8.05
N ASN A 48 23.08 7.95 8.18
CA ASN A 48 23.80 7.74 9.44
C ASN A 48 24.49 9.00 10.00
N GLU A 49 24.52 10.12 9.27
CA GLU A 49 25.27 11.32 9.65
C GLU A 49 24.46 12.35 10.44
N LYS A 50 23.13 12.21 10.52
CA LYS A 50 22.28 13.12 11.31
C LYS A 50 21.33 12.33 12.21
N ALA A 51 21.87 11.84 13.33
CA ALA A 51 21.10 11.33 14.47
C ALA A 51 20.26 12.41 15.19
N ALA A 52 20.00 13.56 14.56
CA ALA A 52 19.27 14.68 15.15
C ALA A 52 17.85 14.73 14.56
N ALA A 53 16.85 14.64 15.44
CA ALA A 53 15.40 14.55 15.21
C ALA A 53 14.86 13.15 14.84
N TYR A 54 14.93 12.23 15.80
CA TYR A 54 14.28 10.90 15.83
C TYR A 54 12.75 10.91 15.58
N SER A 55 12.09 12.07 15.58
CA SER A 55 10.62 12.21 15.64
C SER A 55 9.89 12.30 14.30
N ASP A 56 10.54 12.52 13.15
CA ASP A 56 9.80 12.87 11.91
C ASP A 56 10.29 12.15 10.65
N ALA A 57 10.80 10.91 10.77
CA ALA A 57 11.07 10.11 9.58
C ALA A 57 9.79 9.74 8.81
N THR A 58 8.68 9.57 9.54
CA THR A 58 7.37 9.21 8.97
C THR A 58 6.43 10.40 9.10
N HIS A 59 6.00 10.96 7.98
CA HIS A 59 5.13 12.14 7.98
C HIS A 59 3.94 11.95 7.06
N LYS A 60 2.84 12.62 7.39
CA LYS A 60 1.63 12.64 6.57
C LYS A 60 1.82 13.61 5.41
N VAL A 61 1.50 13.15 4.21
CA VAL A 61 1.66 13.91 2.96
C VAL A 61 0.34 14.54 2.54
N ALA A 62 -0.73 13.76 2.52
CA ALA A 62 -2.03 14.19 2.03
C ALA A 62 -3.15 13.36 2.67
N ALA A 63 -4.38 13.85 2.57
CA ALA A 63 -5.58 13.10 2.93
C ALA A 63 -6.63 13.18 1.81
N PHE A 64 -7.46 12.15 1.71
CA PHE A 64 -8.55 12.08 0.75
C PHE A 64 -9.74 11.33 1.32
N SER A 65 -10.94 11.79 0.97
CA SER A 65 -12.22 11.18 1.37
C SER A 65 -13.12 10.85 0.19
N THR A 66 -12.68 11.12 -1.04
CA THR A 66 -13.45 10.94 -2.27
C THR A 66 -12.62 10.21 -3.33
N VAL A 67 -13.30 9.54 -4.26
CA VAL A 67 -12.67 8.82 -5.38
C VAL A 67 -11.86 9.79 -6.26
N GLN A 68 -12.40 10.98 -6.53
CA GLN A 68 -11.73 12.00 -7.34
C GLN A 68 -10.47 12.54 -6.65
N ALA A 69 -10.53 12.80 -5.34
CA ALA A 69 -9.37 13.25 -4.58
C ALA A 69 -8.28 12.17 -4.52
N PHE A 70 -8.67 10.90 -4.40
CA PHE A 70 -7.75 9.77 -4.51
C PHE A 70 -7.01 9.80 -5.85
N TRP A 71 -7.72 9.83 -6.99
CA TRP A 71 -7.08 9.79 -8.31
C TRP A 71 -6.21 11.00 -8.61
N LYS A 72 -6.58 12.20 -8.12
CA LYS A 72 -5.72 13.40 -8.21
C LYS A 72 -4.37 13.19 -7.55
N LEU A 73 -4.32 12.49 -6.41
CA LEU A 73 -3.09 12.18 -5.71
C LEU A 73 -2.38 10.97 -6.35
N TRP A 74 -3.12 9.88 -6.57
CA TRP A 74 -2.59 8.58 -6.99
C TRP A 74 -1.87 8.62 -8.33
N ASN A 75 -2.38 9.41 -9.29
CA ASN A 75 -1.77 9.56 -10.61
C ASN A 75 -0.37 10.19 -10.58
N HIS A 76 0.02 10.83 -9.48
CA HIS A 76 1.33 11.45 -9.29
C HIS A 76 2.23 10.65 -8.34
N MET A 77 1.80 9.46 -7.90
CA MET A 77 2.57 8.59 -7.04
C MET A 77 3.35 7.57 -7.88
N PRO A 78 4.62 7.28 -7.54
CA PRO A 78 5.42 6.31 -8.26
C PRO A 78 4.84 4.90 -8.10
N GLN A 79 4.91 4.12 -9.18
CA GLN A 79 4.53 2.71 -9.16
C GLN A 79 5.68 1.85 -8.61
N PRO A 80 5.41 0.75 -7.89
CA PRO A 80 6.45 -0.10 -7.32
C PRO A 80 7.38 -0.72 -8.38
N SER A 81 6.91 -0.94 -9.61
CA SER A 81 7.74 -1.43 -10.70
C SER A 81 8.92 -0.51 -11.02
N GLU A 82 8.81 0.79 -10.79
CA GLU A 82 9.89 1.75 -11.00
C GLU A 82 11.09 1.45 -10.09
N LEU A 83 10.85 0.93 -8.87
CA LEU A 83 11.92 0.51 -7.96
C LEU A 83 12.75 -0.65 -8.52
N LEU A 84 12.15 -1.52 -9.35
CA LEU A 84 12.86 -2.68 -9.93
C LEU A 84 13.88 -2.26 -10.99
N GLU A 85 13.75 -1.06 -11.56
CA GLU A 85 14.69 -0.48 -12.51
C GLU A 85 15.91 0.16 -11.82
N GLN A 86 16.24 -0.29 -10.61
CA GLN A 86 17.28 0.29 -9.73
C GLN A 86 17.05 1.76 -9.38
N LYS A 87 15.82 2.25 -9.54
CA LYS A 87 15.43 3.58 -9.08
C LYS A 87 15.11 3.52 -7.58
N ARG A 88 15.26 4.67 -6.93
CA ARG A 88 14.74 4.91 -5.57
C ARG A 88 13.56 5.86 -5.68
N MET A 89 12.56 5.68 -4.83
CA MET A 89 11.57 6.73 -4.63
C MET A 89 12.29 7.91 -3.98
N VAL A 90 12.16 9.09 -4.58
CA VAL A 90 12.77 10.32 -4.09
C VAL A 90 11.73 11.43 -4.05
N ARG A 91 11.86 12.31 -3.07
CA ARG A 91 11.06 13.52 -2.94
C ARG A 91 11.97 14.73 -2.82
N GLU A 92 11.70 15.72 -3.65
CA GLU A 92 12.31 17.04 -3.52
C GLU A 92 11.59 17.82 -2.41
N GLN A 93 12.37 18.31 -1.45
CA GLN A 93 11.95 19.22 -0.40
C GLN A 93 12.85 20.48 -0.45
N PRO A 94 12.47 21.59 0.21
CA PRO A 94 13.26 22.82 0.18
C PRO A 94 14.73 22.67 0.62
N ASP A 95 15.02 21.66 1.45
CA ASP A 95 16.35 21.35 1.95
C ASP A 95 17.10 20.27 1.15
N GLY A 96 16.49 19.71 0.08
CA GLY A 96 17.14 18.82 -0.87
C GLY A 96 16.29 17.62 -1.30
N LEU A 97 16.96 16.67 -1.95
CA LEU A 97 16.36 15.40 -2.37
C LEU A 97 16.44 14.37 -1.24
N HIS A 98 15.29 13.85 -0.84
CA HIS A 98 15.14 12.84 0.19
C HIS A 98 14.73 11.51 -0.42
N VAL A 99 15.37 10.43 0.00
CA VAL A 99 15.01 9.08 -0.42
C VAL A 99 13.86 8.58 0.45
N ILE A 100 12.82 8.04 -0.17
CA ILE A 100 11.65 7.47 0.50
C ILE A 100 11.82 5.94 0.59
N ASP A 101 11.83 5.42 1.81
CA ASP A 101 11.93 3.98 2.10
C ASP A 101 10.55 3.31 2.06
N ALA A 102 9.47 4.05 2.34
CA ALA A 102 8.13 3.50 2.32
C ALA A 102 7.04 4.53 2.00
N ILE A 103 6.04 4.06 1.27
CA ILE A 103 4.77 4.76 1.01
C ILE A 103 3.67 4.01 1.76
N MET A 104 2.77 4.73 2.42
CA MET A 104 1.75 4.12 3.26
C MET A 104 0.41 4.83 3.07
N ILE A 105 -0.68 4.07 3.18
CA ILE A 105 -2.04 4.60 3.14
C ILE A 105 -2.76 4.05 4.36
N PHE A 106 -3.12 4.93 5.29
CA PHE A 106 -3.80 4.57 6.54
C PHE A 106 -5.09 5.35 6.68
N ARG A 107 -6.06 4.81 7.41
CA ARG A 107 -7.26 5.57 7.73
C ARG A 107 -6.90 6.87 8.45
N GLU A 108 -7.70 7.88 8.20
CA GLU A 108 -7.57 9.17 8.88
C GLU A 108 -7.57 8.98 10.40
N ASN A 109 -6.68 9.70 11.09
CA ASN A 109 -6.44 9.60 12.54
C ASN A 109 -5.87 8.26 13.03
N ILE A 110 -5.40 7.38 12.15
CA ILE A 110 -4.58 6.21 12.51
C ILE A 110 -3.18 6.42 11.98
N ARG A 111 -2.20 6.48 12.88
CA ARG A 111 -0.78 6.62 12.51
C ARG A 111 -0.24 5.26 12.03
N PRO A 112 0.69 5.22 11.06
CA PRO A 112 1.29 3.99 10.56
C PRO A 112 2.38 3.43 11.50
N GLU A 113 2.07 3.38 12.79
CA GLU A 113 2.96 2.94 13.87
C GLU A 113 2.25 1.91 14.75
N TRP A 114 3.01 1.02 15.37
CA TRP A 114 2.43 -0.08 16.16
C TRP A 114 1.95 0.42 17.53
N GLU A 115 2.41 1.60 17.96
CA GLU A 115 2.01 2.29 19.18
C GLU A 115 0.61 2.93 19.05
N ASP A 116 0.11 3.16 17.84
CA ASP A 116 -1.24 3.67 17.61
C ASP A 116 -2.27 2.69 18.20
N LYS A 117 -3.24 3.21 18.95
CA LYS A 117 -4.27 2.44 19.65
C LYS A 117 -4.99 1.44 18.73
N MET A 118 -5.22 1.79 17.47
CA MET A 118 -5.93 0.93 16.51
C MET A 118 -5.04 -0.21 15.98
N ASN A 119 -3.72 -0.02 16.00
CA ASN A 119 -2.73 -0.98 15.51
C ASN A 119 -2.12 -1.84 16.62
N ALA A 120 -2.07 -1.36 17.86
CA ALA A 120 -1.32 -1.98 18.96
C ALA A 120 -1.71 -3.43 19.25
N ASN A 121 -3.02 -3.71 19.26
CA ASN A 121 -3.57 -5.06 19.44
C ASN A 121 -3.85 -5.78 18.10
N GLY A 122 -3.27 -5.25 17.03
CA GLY A 122 -3.46 -5.72 15.67
C GLY A 122 -2.28 -6.55 15.16
N GLY A 123 -2.23 -6.65 13.84
CA GLY A 123 -1.10 -7.23 13.13
C GLY A 123 -1.11 -6.81 11.67
N HIS A 124 -0.26 -7.45 10.89
CA HIS A 124 -0.24 -7.25 9.46
C HIS A 124 -0.02 -8.55 8.68
N PHE A 125 -0.54 -8.55 7.45
CA PHE A 125 -0.21 -9.51 6.41
C PHE A 125 0.97 -8.99 5.62
N GLN A 126 2.07 -9.75 5.60
CA GLN A 126 3.30 -9.38 4.92
C GLN A 126 3.49 -10.24 3.66
N PHE A 127 3.64 -9.56 2.52
CA PHE A 127 4.01 -10.15 1.24
C PHE A 127 5.39 -9.65 0.84
N GLN A 128 6.24 -10.54 0.33
CA GLN A 128 7.56 -10.20 -0.19
C GLN A 128 7.60 -10.50 -1.68
N LEU A 129 7.69 -9.44 -2.49
CA LEU A 129 7.72 -9.50 -3.94
C LEU A 129 9.18 -9.45 -4.39
N LYS A 130 9.65 -10.53 -5.01
CA LYS A 130 11.01 -10.63 -5.54
C LYS A 130 11.09 -9.99 -6.93
N PRO A 131 12.25 -9.44 -7.35
CA PRO A 131 12.40 -8.81 -8.66
C PRO A 131 12.04 -9.72 -9.85
N ASN A 132 12.22 -11.03 -9.72
CA ASN A 132 11.88 -12.01 -10.77
C ASN A 132 10.37 -12.15 -11.03
N LEU A 133 9.51 -11.56 -10.20
CA LEU A 133 8.06 -11.51 -10.43
C LEU A 133 7.69 -10.64 -11.65
N GLY A 134 8.54 -9.67 -12.00
CA GLY A 134 8.30 -8.71 -13.08
C GLY A 134 7.46 -7.50 -12.66
N GLY A 135 7.77 -6.34 -13.23
CA GLY A 135 7.18 -5.05 -12.82
C GLY A 135 5.65 -4.98 -12.99
N GLY A 136 5.11 -5.43 -14.12
CA GLY A 136 3.66 -5.41 -14.35
C GLY A 136 2.87 -6.19 -13.29
N GLN A 137 3.35 -7.35 -12.85
CA GLN A 137 2.68 -8.14 -11.82
C GLN A 137 2.82 -7.51 -10.42
N VAL A 138 3.96 -6.88 -10.14
CA VAL A 138 4.20 -6.12 -8.90
C VAL A 138 3.22 -4.95 -8.80
N ASP A 139 3.04 -4.20 -9.88
CA ASP A 139 2.08 -3.09 -9.94
C ASP A 139 0.65 -3.57 -9.81
N GLU A 140 0.26 -4.66 -10.49
CA GLU A 140 -1.09 -5.23 -10.38
C GLU A 140 -1.43 -5.59 -8.95
N TYR A 141 -0.51 -6.24 -8.22
CA TYR A 141 -0.71 -6.58 -6.82
C TYR A 141 -0.86 -5.33 -5.93
N TRP A 142 -0.03 -4.32 -6.15
CA TRP A 142 -0.11 -3.07 -5.40
C TRP A 142 -1.43 -2.34 -5.66
N ASN A 143 -1.78 -2.16 -6.93
CA ASN A 143 -2.98 -1.42 -7.34
C ASN A 143 -4.26 -2.15 -6.92
N ASN A 144 -4.32 -3.48 -7.06
CA ASN A 144 -5.45 -4.28 -6.57
C ASN A 144 -5.68 -4.06 -5.06
N LEU A 145 -4.62 -4.15 -4.27
CA LEU A 145 -4.70 -4.01 -2.82
C LEU A 145 -5.12 -2.60 -2.41
N VAL A 146 -4.53 -1.56 -3.03
CA VAL A 146 -4.88 -0.16 -2.73
C VAL A 146 -6.33 0.12 -3.09
N LEU A 147 -6.76 -0.21 -4.31
CA LEU A 147 -8.13 0.02 -4.77
C LEU A 147 -9.15 -0.80 -3.96
N GLY A 148 -8.84 -2.07 -3.68
CA GLY A 148 -9.71 -2.93 -2.88
C GLY A 148 -9.85 -2.46 -1.43
N MET A 149 -8.77 -1.93 -0.85
CA MET A 149 -8.78 -1.37 0.49
C MET A 149 -9.61 -0.07 0.56
N ILE A 150 -9.33 0.91 -0.30
CA ILE A 150 -10.03 2.22 -0.23
C ILE A 150 -11.50 2.10 -0.66
N GLY A 151 -11.79 1.19 -1.61
CA GLY A 151 -13.14 0.86 -2.06
C GLY A 151 -13.92 -0.03 -1.10
N ALA A 152 -13.29 -0.48 -0.01
CA ALA A 152 -13.87 -1.37 1.01
C ALA A 152 -14.44 -2.68 0.42
N THR A 153 -13.78 -3.26 -0.57
CA THR A 153 -14.15 -4.55 -1.17
C THR A 153 -13.42 -5.74 -0.54
N ILE A 154 -12.31 -5.47 0.17
CA ILE A 154 -11.64 -6.45 1.03
C ILE A 154 -12.41 -6.51 2.35
N GLU A 155 -12.92 -7.69 2.68
CA GLU A 155 -13.79 -7.91 3.85
C GLU A 155 -13.14 -8.83 4.89
N PRO A 156 -13.34 -8.61 6.20
CA PRO A 156 -14.09 -7.51 6.82
C PRO A 156 -13.38 -6.14 6.75
N ALA A 157 -13.97 -5.18 6.03
CA ALA A 157 -13.30 -3.93 5.71
C ALA A 157 -12.97 -3.13 6.96
N ASN A 158 -13.85 -3.11 7.97
CA ASN A 158 -13.68 -2.38 9.22
C ASN A 158 -12.42 -2.77 10.01
N MET A 159 -11.87 -3.97 9.81
CA MET A 159 -10.65 -4.40 10.47
C MET A 159 -9.37 -3.75 9.92
N ILE A 160 -9.37 -3.34 8.65
CA ILE A 160 -8.17 -2.79 7.99
C ILE A 160 -7.88 -1.40 8.54
N THR A 161 -6.66 -1.16 9.01
CA THR A 161 -6.20 0.16 9.48
C THR A 161 -5.41 0.91 8.42
N GLY A 162 -4.70 0.19 7.55
CA GLY A 162 -3.94 0.75 6.46
C GLY A 162 -3.07 -0.28 5.75
N MET A 163 -2.20 0.20 4.85
CA MET A 163 -1.21 -0.62 4.18
C MET A 163 0.08 0.14 3.91
N ARG A 164 1.17 -0.60 3.68
CA ARG A 164 2.51 -0.07 3.42
C ARG A 164 3.14 -0.78 2.24
N LEU A 165 3.86 -0.02 1.43
CA LEU A 165 4.86 -0.50 0.48
C LEU A 165 6.21 -0.06 1.02
N VAL A 166 7.13 -1.01 1.21
CA VAL A 166 8.47 -0.74 1.71
C VAL A 166 9.51 -1.20 0.68
N ASP A 167 10.38 -0.28 0.29
CA ASP A 167 11.56 -0.58 -0.52
C ASP A 167 12.58 -1.35 0.34
N LYS A 168 12.80 -2.62 -0.01
CA LYS A 168 13.84 -3.47 0.57
C LYS A 168 14.78 -4.00 -0.53
N LEU A 169 14.82 -3.37 -1.69
CA LEU A 169 15.68 -3.78 -2.80
C LEU A 169 17.14 -3.40 -2.56
N SER A 170 17.36 -2.22 -1.97
CA SER A 170 18.69 -1.67 -1.72
C SER A 170 18.78 -0.98 -0.35
N GLY A 171 19.99 -0.57 0.05
CA GLY A 171 20.26 0.14 1.31
C GLY A 171 20.60 -0.76 2.51
N PRO A 172 20.77 -0.17 3.71
CA PRO A 172 21.36 -0.86 4.87
C PRO A 172 20.55 -2.07 5.39
N ARG A 173 19.24 -2.10 5.10
CA ARG A 173 18.33 -3.17 5.54
C ARG A 173 17.77 -3.95 4.35
N ALA A 174 18.48 -3.97 3.21
CA ALA A 174 18.04 -4.64 2.00
C ALA A 174 17.78 -6.13 2.23
N ALA A 175 16.73 -6.64 1.60
CA ALA A 175 16.38 -8.06 1.54
C ALA A 175 16.11 -8.52 0.11
N ASN A 176 16.45 -7.68 -0.89
CA ASN A 176 16.22 -7.89 -2.31
C ASN A 176 14.74 -8.21 -2.64
N VAL A 177 13.82 -7.46 -2.02
CA VAL A 177 12.37 -7.58 -2.23
C VAL A 177 11.69 -6.22 -2.16
N ILE A 178 10.50 -6.09 -2.73
CA ILE A 178 9.51 -5.07 -2.35
C ILE A 178 8.59 -5.72 -1.34
N ARG A 179 8.35 -5.07 -0.20
CA ARG A 179 7.46 -5.60 0.82
C ARG A 179 6.14 -4.85 0.82
N LEU A 180 5.03 -5.60 0.73
CA LEU A 180 3.69 -5.07 0.95
C LEU A 180 3.18 -5.56 2.31
N GLU A 181 2.61 -4.66 3.10
CA GLU A 181 2.05 -4.95 4.41
C GLU A 181 0.62 -4.42 4.49
N ILE A 182 -0.36 -5.26 4.80
CA ILE A 182 -1.76 -4.83 5.06
C ILE A 182 -1.98 -4.95 6.56
N TRP A 183 -2.24 -3.81 7.22
CA TRP A 183 -2.39 -3.70 8.66
C TRP A 183 -3.86 -3.82 9.06
N PHE A 184 -4.11 -4.53 10.16
CA PHE A 184 -5.44 -4.79 10.68
C PHE A 184 -5.45 -4.76 12.21
N THR A 185 -6.63 -4.49 12.77
CA THR A 185 -6.87 -4.51 14.22
C THR A 185 -7.32 -5.90 14.72
N ASN A 186 -7.34 -6.10 16.03
CA ASN A 186 -7.87 -7.30 16.71
C ASN A 186 -7.25 -8.61 16.21
N TYR A 187 -5.97 -8.82 16.50
CA TYR A 187 -5.23 -10.01 16.08
C TYR A 187 -5.76 -11.32 16.68
N ASP A 188 -6.34 -11.26 17.88
CA ASP A 188 -6.78 -12.44 18.63
C ASP A 188 -8.06 -13.08 18.07
N ASP A 189 -8.83 -12.35 17.24
CA ASP A 189 -9.96 -12.94 16.51
C ASP A 189 -9.45 -13.72 15.29
N ALA A 190 -8.97 -14.93 15.57
CA ALA A 190 -8.38 -15.81 14.55
C ALA A 190 -9.34 -16.08 13.37
N ALA A 191 -10.66 -16.16 13.63
CA ALA A 191 -11.63 -16.40 12.56
C ALA A 191 -11.74 -15.18 11.63
N ALA A 192 -11.85 -13.98 12.18
CA ALA A 192 -11.91 -12.76 11.40
C ALA A 192 -10.59 -12.46 10.68
N VAL A 193 -9.44 -12.70 11.32
CA VAL A 193 -8.11 -12.58 10.70
C VAL A 193 -7.96 -13.53 9.52
N GLN A 194 -8.40 -14.78 9.64
CA GLN A 194 -8.36 -15.74 8.53
C GLN A 194 -9.32 -15.36 7.40
N ALA A 195 -10.51 -14.84 7.72
CA ALA A 195 -11.44 -14.32 6.71
C ALA A 195 -10.84 -13.14 5.95
N LEU A 196 -10.25 -12.18 6.68
CA LEU A 196 -9.59 -11.02 6.10
C LEU A 196 -8.42 -11.43 5.20
N LYS A 197 -7.56 -12.35 5.68
CA LYS A 197 -6.42 -12.86 4.91
C LYS A 197 -6.86 -13.43 3.57
N LYS A 198 -7.88 -14.29 3.55
CA LYS A 198 -8.41 -14.88 2.32
C LYS A 198 -8.95 -13.81 1.36
N SER A 199 -9.60 -12.78 1.89
CA SER A 199 -10.11 -11.67 1.09
C SER A 199 -8.97 -10.84 0.48
N VAL A 200 -7.92 -10.55 1.26
CA VAL A 200 -6.70 -9.86 0.81
C VAL A 200 -6.00 -10.66 -0.29
N GLU A 201 -5.76 -11.96 -0.08
CA GLU A 201 -5.09 -12.83 -1.06
C GLU A 201 -5.89 -12.92 -2.37
N LYS A 202 -7.22 -13.06 -2.28
CA LYS A 202 -8.11 -13.07 -3.45
C LYS A 202 -8.04 -11.73 -4.20
N CYS A 203 -8.18 -10.61 -3.49
CA CYS A 203 -8.13 -9.28 -4.08
C CYS A 203 -6.80 -9.05 -4.78
N MET A 204 -5.68 -9.31 -4.09
CA MET A 204 -4.33 -9.19 -4.64
C MET A 204 -4.16 -9.98 -5.94
N ALA A 205 -4.62 -11.25 -5.96
CA ALA A 205 -4.41 -12.15 -7.09
C ALA A 205 -5.50 -12.07 -8.19
N THR A 206 -6.49 -11.20 -8.07
CA THR A 206 -7.52 -11.03 -9.11
C THR A 206 -6.95 -10.24 -10.29
N ARG A 207 -6.96 -10.82 -11.48
CA ARG A 207 -6.47 -10.19 -12.71
C ARG A 207 -7.55 -9.33 -13.36
N LEU A 208 -7.14 -8.47 -14.30
CA LEU A 208 -8.06 -7.63 -15.07
C LEU A 208 -9.15 -8.40 -15.83
N ASP A 209 -8.87 -9.62 -16.26
CA ASP A 209 -9.85 -10.49 -16.93
C ASP A 209 -10.85 -11.17 -15.96
N GLY A 210 -10.77 -10.84 -14.67
CA GLY A 210 -11.59 -11.41 -13.60
C GLY A 210 -11.12 -12.79 -13.12
N THR A 211 -10.10 -13.39 -13.75
CA THR A 211 -9.53 -14.65 -13.27
C THR A 211 -8.73 -14.42 -11.98
N VAL A 212 -8.71 -15.42 -11.10
CA VAL A 212 -7.96 -15.35 -9.84
C VAL A 212 -6.70 -16.20 -9.98
N GLY A 213 -5.54 -15.55 -9.89
CA GLY A 213 -4.24 -16.21 -9.85
C GLY A 213 -3.88 -16.72 -8.46
N THR A 214 -2.61 -17.08 -8.28
CA THR A 214 -2.07 -17.52 -6.99
C THR A 214 -1.40 -16.34 -6.29
N ALA A 215 -1.90 -15.97 -5.11
CA ALA A 215 -1.26 -14.95 -4.28
C ALA A 215 0.15 -15.39 -3.82
N PRO A 216 1.11 -14.46 -3.68
CA PRO A 216 2.40 -14.77 -3.06
C PRO A 216 2.25 -15.27 -1.64
N LYS A 217 3.27 -15.96 -1.12
CA LYS A 217 3.29 -16.41 0.28
C LYS A 217 3.06 -15.23 1.23
N CYS A 218 2.01 -15.34 2.05
CA CYS A 218 1.66 -14.37 3.08
C CYS A 218 2.11 -14.83 4.47
N GLU A 219 2.91 -14.02 5.15
CA GLU A 219 3.19 -14.15 6.59
C GLU A 219 2.23 -13.28 7.39
N THR A 220 1.66 -13.80 8.47
CA THR A 220 0.82 -13.03 9.40
C THR A 220 1.64 -12.73 10.65
N LYS A 221 1.78 -11.45 11.01
CA LYS A 221 2.64 -11.00 12.11
C LYS A 221 1.85 -10.14 13.10
N PRO A 222 1.89 -10.43 14.41
CA PRO A 222 1.28 -9.57 15.42
C PRO A 222 2.14 -8.31 15.65
N HIS A 223 1.51 -7.20 16.04
CA HIS A 223 2.22 -5.98 16.42
C HIS A 223 2.73 -6.03 17.86
N SER A 224 1.92 -6.57 18.78
CA SER A 224 2.39 -6.90 20.12
C SER A 224 3.19 -8.21 20.10
N GLN A 225 4.43 -8.19 20.58
CA GLN A 225 5.11 -9.46 20.89
C GLN A 225 4.39 -10.14 22.04
N PRO A 226 4.17 -11.47 22.00
CA PRO A 226 3.70 -12.18 23.18
C PRO A 226 4.70 -11.94 24.32
N ALA A 227 4.19 -11.56 25.49
CA ALA A 227 4.98 -11.30 26.69
C ALA A 227 5.84 -12.54 27.00
N GLY A 228 7.11 -12.53 26.59
CA GLY A 228 8.01 -13.68 26.75
C GLY A 228 9.18 -13.77 25.78
N ALA A 229 9.13 -13.13 24.60
CA ALA A 229 10.26 -13.15 23.67
C ALA A 229 11.28 -12.05 24.01
N LYS A 230 12.09 -12.26 25.05
CA LYS A 230 13.33 -11.48 25.21
C LYS A 230 14.25 -11.86 24.04
N ALA A 231 14.60 -10.87 23.21
CA ALA A 231 15.65 -11.01 22.21
C ALA A 231 16.98 -11.29 22.92
N HIS A 232 17.60 -12.42 22.57
CA HIS A 232 19.01 -12.71 22.81
C HIS A 232 19.83 -12.21 21.62
#